data_AF-A0A2G4FPY0-F1
#
_entry.id   AF-A0A2G4FPY0-F1
#
_cell.length_a   1.000
_cell.length_b   1.000
_cell.length_c   1.000
_cell.angle_alpha   90.00
_cell.angle_beta   90.00
_cell.angle_gamma   90.00
#
_symmetry.space_group_name_H-M   'P 1'
#
loop_
_entity.id
_entity.type
_entity.pdbx_description
1 polymer ?
#
loop_
_entity_poly.entity_id
_entity_poly.type
_entity_poly.pdbx_seq_one_letter_code
_entity_poly.pdbx_strand_id
1 'polypeptide(L)'
;YSLYSFHGKYKVQGRRVSFERPMLGQFRSWEYPFIKWAEEAGFVFDYAINSDLEHHPEILKNYKLVLSVGHDEYWSTPMRNNLEKYISDGGNVAFFSGNTCCWQVRSEDSGKALVCYKQAFRDDPLFEKGDPKLISSLWSHHLLKRPENTLTGVGFLYGGYHRSHGQFMDGSAAFTVHRPEHWIFQNTNMKKDSTFGGKDTIVGYECDGCEFIWKEGLPFPTFSDGTPKNFSILATAPARWHPDDCEWYERWEKGRTGNAVIGTYSNNGTVITVGTTDWAHGLAGKDPSTMAITRNIIEKLMK
;
A
#
# COMPACT_ATOMS: atom_id res chain seq x y z
N TYR A 1 -4.59 -4.42 24.10
CA TYR A 1 -5.47 -3.45 23.41
C TYR A 1 -4.78 -2.93 22.17
N SER A 2 -5.41 -3.11 21.02
CA SER A 2 -4.98 -2.57 19.72
C SER A 2 -6.18 -1.95 19.00
N LEU A 3 -5.96 -1.38 17.82
CA LEU A 3 -7.04 -0.95 16.91
C LEU A 3 -7.74 -2.13 16.22
N TYR A 4 -7.42 -3.37 16.59
CA TYR A 4 -8.14 -4.58 16.23
C TYR A 4 -8.74 -5.27 17.44
N SER A 5 -9.96 -5.77 17.26
CA SER A 5 -10.78 -6.47 18.25
C SER A 5 -10.09 -7.73 18.79
N PHE A 6 -9.37 -8.49 17.97
CA PHE A 6 -8.72 -9.73 18.39
C PHE A 6 -7.59 -9.54 19.43
N HIS A 7 -7.08 -8.32 19.60
CA HIS A 7 -6.15 -7.95 20.69
C HIS A 7 -6.80 -7.08 21.79
N GLY A 8 -8.13 -7.00 21.80
CA GLY A 8 -8.94 -6.27 22.77
C GLY A 8 -9.42 -7.16 23.92
N LYS A 9 -9.53 -6.59 25.13
CA LYS A 9 -10.25 -7.26 26.23
C LYS A 9 -11.71 -7.43 25.80
N TYR A 10 -12.24 -8.65 25.94
CA TYR A 10 -13.59 -9.03 25.48
C TYR A 10 -13.84 -8.89 23.97
N LYS A 11 -12.78 -8.96 23.14
CA LYS A 11 -12.87 -8.74 21.69
C LYS A 11 -13.39 -7.35 21.31
N VAL A 12 -13.20 -6.36 22.19
CA VAL A 12 -13.58 -4.96 21.91
C VAL A 12 -12.40 -4.23 21.28
N GLN A 13 -12.64 -3.66 20.11
CA GLN A 13 -11.65 -2.85 19.40
C GLN A 13 -11.32 -1.56 20.19
N GLY A 14 -10.03 -1.27 20.36
CA GLY A 14 -9.61 0.04 20.87
C GLY A 14 -9.80 1.13 19.82
N ARG A 15 -10.16 2.34 20.27
CA ARG A 15 -10.32 3.53 19.40
C ARG A 15 -9.12 4.46 19.46
N ARG A 16 -8.27 4.25 20.47
CA ARG A 16 -7.08 5.02 20.77
C ARG A 16 -6.00 4.10 21.30
N VAL A 17 -4.78 4.24 20.78
CA VAL A 17 -3.61 3.48 21.21
C VAL A 17 -2.45 4.44 21.51
N SER A 18 -1.62 4.10 22.48
CA SER A 18 -0.42 4.87 22.82
C SER A 18 0.84 4.17 22.32
N PHE A 19 1.83 4.96 21.93
CA PHE A 19 3.19 4.54 21.62
C PHE A 19 4.07 4.44 22.89
N GLU A 20 3.64 5.00 24.03
CA GLU A 20 4.38 4.98 25.31
C GLU A 20 4.10 3.69 26.10
N ARG A 21 4.27 2.54 25.44
CA ARG A 21 4.13 1.21 26.04
C ARG A 21 4.98 0.19 25.26
N PRO A 22 5.31 -0.98 25.85
CA PRO A 22 5.96 -2.04 25.10
C PRO A 22 5.12 -2.45 23.88
N MET A 23 5.73 -2.40 22.70
CA MET A 23 5.09 -2.80 21.44
C MET A 23 5.87 -3.94 20.81
N LEU A 24 5.13 -4.90 20.25
CA LEU A 24 5.67 -5.85 19.27
C LEU A 24 5.29 -5.31 17.89
N GLY A 25 6.29 -5.07 17.05
CA GLY A 25 6.09 -4.61 15.67
C GLY A 25 6.26 -5.74 14.66
N GLN A 26 5.89 -5.47 13.41
CA GLN A 26 6.02 -6.41 12.29
C GLN A 26 7.28 -6.17 11.44
N PHE A 27 8.19 -5.30 11.89
CA PHE A 27 9.43 -4.92 11.19
C PHE A 27 10.24 -6.10 10.64
N ARG A 28 10.25 -7.24 11.36
CA ARG A 28 10.98 -8.44 10.93
C ARG A 28 10.36 -9.16 9.74
N SER A 29 9.09 -8.89 9.43
CA SER A 29 8.35 -9.56 8.36
C SER A 29 8.71 -9.00 6.99
N TRP A 30 8.80 -7.67 6.82
CA TRP A 30 8.93 -7.05 5.51
C TRP A 30 10.06 -6.03 5.40
N GLU A 31 10.16 -5.10 6.35
CA GLU A 31 11.15 -4.02 6.30
C GLU A 31 12.57 -4.56 6.51
N TYR A 32 12.76 -5.46 7.48
CA TYR A 32 14.06 -6.09 7.72
C TYR A 32 14.62 -6.85 6.50
N PRO A 33 13.90 -7.79 5.86
CA PRO A 33 14.41 -8.46 4.66
C PRO A 33 14.66 -7.51 3.50
N PHE A 34 13.82 -6.47 3.32
CA PHE A 34 14.05 -5.45 2.31
C PHE A 34 15.35 -4.68 2.56
N ILE A 35 15.54 -4.17 3.78
CA ILE A 35 16.74 -3.42 4.20
C ILE A 35 17.99 -4.28 4.01
N LYS A 36 17.95 -5.52 4.52
CA LYS A 36 19.08 -6.44 4.40
C LYS A 36 19.49 -6.65 2.95
N TRP A 37 18.53 -6.93 2.06
CA TRP A 37 18.82 -7.06 0.64
C TRP A 37 19.40 -5.76 0.06
N ALA A 38 18.81 -4.62 0.42
CA ALA A 38 19.18 -3.35 -0.17
C ALA A 38 20.59 -2.88 0.26
N GLU A 39 20.98 -3.12 1.52
CA GLU A 39 22.34 -2.91 2.01
C GLU A 39 23.34 -3.88 1.34
N GLU A 40 23.01 -5.17 1.22
CA GLU A 40 23.82 -6.15 0.48
C GLU A 40 23.97 -5.76 -1.01
N ALA A 41 22.96 -5.08 -1.56
CA ALA A 41 22.93 -4.56 -2.92
C ALA A 41 23.71 -3.24 -3.11
N GLY A 42 24.24 -2.65 -2.03
CA GLY A 42 25.05 -1.44 -2.03
C GLY A 42 24.26 -0.12 -1.96
N PHE A 43 22.96 -0.17 -1.65
CA PHE A 43 22.17 1.03 -1.44
C PHE A 43 22.37 1.59 -0.03
N VAL A 44 22.32 2.92 0.07
CA VAL A 44 22.39 3.66 1.34
C VAL A 44 21.06 4.38 1.53
N PHE A 45 20.43 4.19 2.69
CA PHE A 45 19.17 4.83 3.05
C PHE A 45 19.30 5.54 4.39
N ASP A 46 18.55 6.63 4.52
CA ASP A 46 18.14 7.14 5.81
C ASP A 46 16.76 6.56 6.15
N TYR A 47 16.45 6.51 7.45
CA TYR A 47 15.20 5.95 7.96
C TYR A 47 14.32 7.04 8.55
N ALA A 48 13.03 6.96 8.24
CA ALA A 48 11.99 7.78 8.83
C ALA A 48 10.82 6.87 9.24
N ILE A 49 10.03 7.33 10.20
CA ILE A 49 8.74 6.73 10.54
C ILE A 49 7.61 7.57 9.94
N ASN A 50 6.44 6.99 9.70
CA ASN A 50 5.31 7.71 9.08
C ASN A 50 5.00 9.04 9.77
N SER A 51 5.12 9.12 11.10
CA SER A 51 4.86 10.35 11.84
C SER A 51 5.82 11.50 11.50
N ASP A 52 6.99 11.22 10.95
CA ASP A 52 7.88 12.26 10.44
C ASP A 52 7.27 12.98 9.23
N LEU A 53 6.42 12.32 8.43
CA LEU A 53 5.67 13.00 7.37
C LEU A 53 4.65 14.01 7.93
N GLU A 54 4.24 13.88 9.19
CA GLU A 54 3.35 14.85 9.85
C GLU A 54 4.13 15.89 10.66
N HIS A 55 5.11 15.47 11.45
CA HIS A 55 5.80 16.33 12.42
C HIS A 55 7.10 16.95 11.89
N HIS A 56 7.70 16.33 10.87
CA HIS A 56 8.97 16.74 10.27
C HIS A 56 8.94 16.71 8.72
N PRO A 57 7.88 17.22 8.05
CA PRO A 57 7.75 17.10 6.60
C PRO A 57 8.89 17.80 5.82
N GLU A 58 9.60 18.73 6.46
CA GLU A 58 10.76 19.39 5.89
C GLU A 58 11.89 18.44 5.50
N ILE A 59 11.95 17.20 6.03
CA ILE A 59 12.97 16.23 5.64
C ILE A 59 12.82 15.79 4.18
N LEU A 60 11.60 15.80 3.64
CA LEU A 60 11.29 15.33 2.28
C LEU A 60 12.09 16.08 1.21
N LYS A 61 12.40 17.36 1.43
CA LYS A 61 13.18 18.18 0.48
C LYS A 61 14.61 17.69 0.26
N ASN A 62 15.12 16.84 1.15
CA ASN A 62 16.49 16.32 1.09
C ASN A 62 16.58 15.00 0.31
N TYR A 63 15.44 14.41 -0.08
CA TYR A 63 15.39 13.11 -0.73
C TYR A 63 14.74 13.21 -2.11
N LYS A 64 15.22 12.38 -3.04
CA LYS A 64 14.62 12.21 -4.38
C LYS A 64 13.60 11.09 -4.46
N LEU A 65 13.69 10.14 -3.52
CA LEU A 65 12.88 8.94 -3.48
C LEU A 65 12.47 8.62 -2.04
N VAL A 66 11.17 8.45 -1.82
CA VAL A 66 10.61 7.87 -0.60
C VAL A 66 10.21 6.42 -0.88
N LEU A 67 10.60 5.51 0.01
CA LEU A 67 10.20 4.11 -0.05
C LEU A 67 9.22 3.82 1.08
N SER A 68 8.08 3.24 0.74
CA SER A 68 7.13 2.64 1.69
C SER A 68 7.19 1.13 1.51
N VAL A 69 7.41 0.38 2.59
CA VAL A 69 7.78 -1.04 2.53
C VAL A 69 6.90 -1.86 3.48
N GLY A 70 6.37 -2.98 2.99
CA GLY A 70 5.65 -3.94 3.80
C GLY A 70 4.18 -3.59 4.02
N HIS A 71 3.82 -3.23 5.25
CA HIS A 71 2.43 -3.06 5.68
C HIS A 71 2.14 -1.66 6.21
N ASP A 72 2.06 -0.71 5.29
CA ASP A 72 1.97 0.72 5.59
C ASP A 72 0.52 1.24 5.67
N GLU A 73 -0.25 0.70 6.61
CA GLU A 73 -1.71 0.75 6.60
C GLU A 73 -2.34 2.04 7.18
N TYR A 74 -1.71 2.67 8.17
CA TYR A 74 -2.32 3.76 8.97
C TYR A 74 -1.72 5.12 8.65
N TRP A 75 -2.52 6.03 8.09
CA TRP A 75 -2.07 7.32 7.60
C TRP A 75 -2.94 8.48 8.09
N SER A 76 -2.30 9.53 8.63
CA SER A 76 -3.00 10.75 8.99
C SER A 76 -3.16 11.69 7.79
N THR A 77 -4.12 12.63 7.87
CA THR A 77 -4.28 13.66 6.83
C THR A 77 -2.98 14.45 6.60
N PRO A 78 -2.26 14.95 7.63
CA PRO A 78 -0.98 15.63 7.43
C PRO A 78 0.08 14.77 6.74
N MET A 79 0.28 13.50 7.15
CA MET A 79 1.24 12.59 6.51
C MET A 79 0.96 12.49 5.00
N ARG A 80 -0.31 12.24 4.66
CA ARG A 80 -0.75 12.08 3.28
C ARG A 80 -0.60 13.38 2.48
N ASN A 81 -1.00 14.51 3.05
CA ASN A 81 -0.87 15.82 2.41
C ASN A 81 0.58 16.15 2.06
N ASN A 82 1.50 15.90 2.98
CA ASN A 82 2.92 16.22 2.78
C ASN A 82 3.58 15.31 1.73
N LEU A 83 3.21 14.03 1.69
CA LEU A 83 3.69 13.13 0.63
C LEU A 83 3.10 13.48 -0.74
N GLU A 84 1.80 13.75 -0.83
CA GLU A 84 1.16 14.21 -2.08
C GLU A 84 1.78 15.51 -2.59
N LYS A 85 2.05 16.46 -1.67
CA LYS A 85 2.78 17.69 -1.99
C LYS A 85 4.18 17.40 -2.54
N TYR A 86 4.96 16.57 -1.84
CA TYR A 86 6.30 16.17 -2.28
C TYR A 86 6.28 15.54 -3.68
N ILE A 87 5.30 14.67 -3.99
CA ILE A 87 5.13 14.11 -5.34
C ILE A 87 4.87 15.23 -6.35
N SER A 88 3.91 16.11 -6.07
CA SER A 88 3.59 17.25 -6.95
C SER A 88 4.74 18.24 -7.12
N ASP A 89 5.70 18.29 -6.20
CA ASP A 89 6.90 19.13 -6.31
C ASP A 89 8.03 18.42 -7.10
N GLY A 90 7.81 17.19 -7.58
CA GLY A 90 8.77 16.42 -8.38
C GLY A 90 9.42 15.24 -7.65
N GLY A 91 9.08 15.01 -6.39
CA GLY A 91 9.60 13.90 -5.59
C GLY A 91 9.09 12.53 -6.04
N ASN A 92 9.93 11.50 -6.03
CA ASN A 92 9.52 10.15 -6.41
C ASN A 92 9.10 9.32 -5.19
N VAL A 93 8.15 8.41 -5.37
CA VAL A 93 7.72 7.47 -4.33
C VAL A 93 7.59 6.07 -4.93
N ALA A 94 8.10 5.06 -4.21
CA ALA A 94 7.85 3.66 -4.51
C ALA A 94 7.22 2.95 -3.31
N PHE A 95 6.02 2.42 -3.51
CA PHE A 95 5.29 1.60 -2.55
C PHE A 95 5.60 0.12 -2.82
N PHE A 96 6.57 -0.41 -2.08
CA PHE A 96 6.82 -1.85 -1.94
C PHE A 96 5.94 -2.44 -0.82
N SER A 97 4.65 -2.13 -0.88
CA SER A 97 3.66 -2.34 0.18
C SER A 97 2.31 -2.76 -0.40
N GLY A 98 1.46 -3.31 0.45
CA GLY A 98 0.05 -3.62 0.21
C GLY A 98 -0.80 -3.20 1.41
N ASN A 99 -2.11 -3.03 1.21
CA ASN A 99 -3.01 -2.38 2.17
C ASN A 99 -2.53 -0.96 2.55
N THR A 100 -1.90 -0.28 1.59
CA THR A 100 -1.19 0.97 1.85
C THR A 100 -2.16 2.13 2.03
N CYS A 101 -1.95 2.95 3.07
CA CYS A 101 -2.80 4.10 3.36
C CYS A 101 -4.29 3.73 3.48
N CYS A 102 -4.60 2.55 4.03
CA CYS A 102 -5.98 2.06 4.13
C CYS A 102 -6.81 2.80 5.18
N TRP A 103 -6.27 3.00 6.38
CA TRP A 103 -6.99 3.69 7.46
C TRP A 103 -6.57 5.15 7.60
N GLN A 104 -7.55 6.05 7.57
CA GLN A 104 -7.36 7.39 8.09
C GLN A 104 -7.27 7.34 9.62
N VAL A 105 -6.19 7.92 10.14
CA VAL A 105 -5.95 8.07 11.58
C VAL A 105 -5.72 9.52 11.97
N ARG A 106 -5.80 9.79 13.27
CA ARG A 106 -5.41 11.08 13.84
C ARG A 106 -4.31 10.88 14.87
N SER A 107 -3.26 11.68 14.76
CA SER A 107 -2.21 11.80 15.76
C SER A 107 -2.73 12.64 16.94
N GLU A 108 -2.48 12.18 18.16
CA GLU A 108 -2.81 12.88 19.41
C GLU A 108 -1.59 12.93 20.33
N ASP A 109 -1.67 13.76 21.37
CA ASP A 109 -0.60 13.93 22.37
C ASP A 109 0.77 14.19 21.73
N SER A 110 0.82 15.03 20.69
CA SER A 110 2.04 15.35 19.94
C SER A 110 2.77 14.10 19.40
N GLY A 111 2.02 13.16 18.81
CA GLY A 111 2.59 11.94 18.21
C GLY A 111 2.71 10.76 19.16
N LYS A 112 2.25 10.89 20.42
CA LYS A 112 2.33 9.82 21.43
C LYS A 112 1.12 8.89 21.42
N ALA A 113 0.05 9.28 20.75
CA ALA A 113 -1.15 8.47 20.61
C ALA A 113 -1.72 8.53 19.20
N LEU A 114 -2.43 7.47 18.83
CA LEU A 114 -3.10 7.32 17.54
C LEU A 114 -4.58 6.98 17.78
N VAL A 115 -5.47 7.67 17.07
CA VAL A 115 -6.92 7.46 17.11
C VAL A 115 -7.43 6.93 15.78
N CYS A 116 -8.26 5.88 15.83
CA CYS A 116 -8.95 5.33 14.68
C CYS A 116 -10.25 4.64 15.10
N TYR A 117 -11.37 5.04 14.50
CA TYR A 117 -12.69 4.47 14.77
C TYR A 117 -13.08 3.35 13.80
N LYS A 118 -12.35 3.20 12.68
CA LYS A 118 -12.54 2.17 11.65
C LYS A 118 -14.01 2.00 11.25
N GLN A 119 -14.59 0.82 11.49
CA GLN A 119 -15.99 0.47 11.18
C GLN A 119 -16.98 1.20 12.08
N ALA A 120 -16.58 1.57 13.29
CA ALA A 120 -17.40 2.32 14.25
C ALA A 120 -17.31 3.85 13.99
N PHE A 121 -17.19 4.27 12.72
CA PHE A 121 -16.99 5.66 12.34
C PHE A 121 -18.12 6.60 12.80
N ARG A 122 -19.34 6.08 13.02
CA ARG A 122 -20.47 6.83 13.59
C ARG A 122 -20.24 7.25 15.04
N ASP A 123 -19.38 6.53 15.76
CA ASP A 123 -18.99 6.87 17.13
C ASP A 123 -17.81 7.86 17.17
N ASP A 124 -17.24 8.20 16.02
CA ASP A 124 -16.17 9.20 15.90
C ASP A 124 -16.75 10.58 16.27
N PRO A 125 -16.19 11.31 17.26
CA PRO A 125 -16.68 12.63 17.66
C PRO A 125 -16.72 13.63 16.50
N LEU A 126 -15.92 13.42 15.44
CA LEU A 126 -15.92 14.26 14.25
C LEU A 126 -17.06 13.93 13.27
N PHE A 127 -17.79 12.82 13.45
CA PHE A 127 -18.88 12.41 12.55
C PHE A 127 -20.06 13.40 12.55
N GLU A 128 -20.53 13.81 13.73
CA GLU A 128 -21.68 14.72 13.84
C GLU A 128 -21.28 16.20 13.90
N LYS A 129 -20.12 16.50 14.51
CA LYS A 129 -19.76 17.86 14.96
C LYS A 129 -18.42 18.37 14.40
N GLY A 130 -17.70 17.55 13.63
CA GLY A 130 -16.37 17.86 13.11
C GLY A 130 -16.33 18.02 11.60
N ASP A 131 -15.11 18.14 11.05
CA ASP A 131 -14.88 18.05 9.61
C ASP A 131 -15.04 16.59 9.17
N PRO A 132 -16.02 16.27 8.30
CA PRO A 132 -16.21 14.91 7.81
C PRO A 132 -14.97 14.33 7.13
N LYS A 133 -14.08 15.17 6.58
CA LYS A 133 -12.83 14.73 5.95
C LYS A 133 -11.83 14.14 6.94
N LEU A 134 -11.99 14.38 8.23
CA LEU A 134 -11.10 13.90 9.29
C LEU A 134 -11.67 12.71 10.06
N ILE A 135 -12.84 12.18 9.67
CA ILE A 135 -13.38 10.95 10.25
C ILE A 135 -12.38 9.81 10.04
N SER A 136 -12.06 9.09 11.11
CA SER A 136 -11.02 8.06 11.11
C SER A 136 -11.59 6.69 10.74
N SER A 137 -11.84 6.52 9.45
CA SER A 137 -12.28 5.27 8.81
C SER A 137 -11.41 4.99 7.57
N LEU A 138 -11.83 4.07 6.70
CA LEU A 138 -11.13 3.79 5.45
C LEU A 138 -10.92 5.07 4.65
N TRP A 139 -9.76 5.28 4.04
CA TRP A 139 -9.54 6.41 3.12
C TRP A 139 -10.48 6.34 1.91
N SER A 140 -10.76 5.13 1.44
CA SER A 140 -11.80 4.87 0.44
C SER A 140 -13.23 5.13 0.91
N HIS A 141 -13.48 5.41 2.19
CA HIS A 141 -14.84 5.63 2.68
C HIS A 141 -15.53 6.76 1.92
N HIS A 142 -16.76 6.55 1.47
CA HIS A 142 -17.49 7.46 0.58
C HIS A 142 -17.73 8.86 1.19
N LEU A 143 -17.55 9.00 2.50
CA LEU A 143 -17.61 10.27 3.23
C LEU A 143 -16.32 11.09 3.05
N LEU A 144 -15.16 10.42 2.95
CA LEU A 144 -13.87 11.08 2.83
C LEU A 144 -13.56 11.52 1.40
N LYS A 145 -14.09 10.82 0.39
CA LYS A 145 -13.90 11.13 -1.03
C LYS A 145 -12.41 11.28 -1.43
N ARG A 146 -11.53 10.53 -0.76
CA ARG A 146 -10.08 10.56 -0.96
C ARG A 146 -9.50 9.14 -0.88
N PRO A 147 -9.88 8.24 -1.80
CA PRO A 147 -9.42 6.86 -1.78
C PRO A 147 -7.90 6.79 -1.97
N GLU A 148 -7.30 5.72 -1.46
CA GLU A 148 -5.89 5.35 -1.54
C GLU A 148 -5.37 5.45 -2.98
N ASN A 149 -6.21 5.05 -3.95
CA ASN A 149 -5.94 5.12 -5.38
C ASN A 149 -5.45 6.49 -5.85
N THR A 150 -5.92 7.59 -5.26
CA THR A 150 -5.48 8.94 -5.66
C THR A 150 -4.03 9.26 -5.27
N LEU A 151 -3.44 8.51 -4.34
CA LEU A 151 -2.03 8.62 -3.92
C LEU A 151 -1.16 7.50 -4.50
N THR A 152 -1.59 6.25 -4.44
CA THR A 152 -0.72 5.12 -4.81
C THR A 152 -1.00 4.60 -6.23
N GLY A 153 -2.12 5.02 -6.82
CA GLY A 153 -2.68 4.45 -8.04
C GLY A 153 -3.52 3.18 -7.82
N VAL A 154 -3.50 2.62 -6.62
CA VAL A 154 -4.20 1.39 -6.24
C VAL A 154 -4.79 1.52 -4.84
N GLY A 155 -5.66 0.60 -4.44
CA GLY A 155 -6.23 0.61 -3.09
C GLY A 155 -6.69 -0.77 -2.68
N PHE A 156 -6.70 -0.98 -1.37
CA PHE A 156 -7.03 -2.27 -0.78
C PHE A 156 -8.39 -2.76 -1.25
N LEU A 157 -9.40 -1.88 -1.34
CA LEU A 157 -10.76 -2.20 -1.81
C LEU A 157 -10.75 -2.91 -3.17
N TYR A 158 -9.81 -2.60 -4.07
CA TYR A 158 -9.75 -3.19 -5.41
C TYR A 158 -8.74 -4.35 -5.54
N GLY A 159 -8.07 -4.71 -4.46
CA GLY A 159 -7.22 -5.90 -4.35
C GLY A 159 -7.84 -6.95 -3.42
N GLY A 160 -7.50 -6.87 -2.12
CA GLY A 160 -7.96 -7.78 -1.07
C GLY A 160 -6.86 -8.71 -0.58
N TYR A 161 -7.18 -9.98 -0.33
CA TYR A 161 -6.27 -10.98 0.20
C TYR A 161 -5.82 -11.97 -0.87
N HIS A 162 -4.59 -12.45 -0.74
CA HIS A 162 -4.06 -13.61 -1.48
C HIS A 162 -3.26 -14.48 -0.51
N ARG A 163 -3.50 -15.79 -0.53
CA ARG A 163 -2.93 -16.76 0.44
C ARG A 163 -3.13 -16.36 1.90
N SER A 164 -4.22 -15.67 2.17
CA SER A 164 -4.59 -15.17 3.49
C SER A 164 -6.11 -15.11 3.66
N HIS A 165 -6.59 -15.15 4.90
CA HIS A 165 -8.01 -15.10 5.26
C HIS A 165 -8.89 -16.05 4.42
N GLY A 166 -8.38 -17.25 4.11
CA GLY A 166 -9.11 -18.22 3.29
C GLY A 166 -9.27 -17.86 1.81
N GLN A 167 -8.63 -16.79 1.34
CA GLN A 167 -8.69 -16.33 -0.05
C GLN A 167 -7.45 -16.80 -0.81
N PHE A 168 -7.67 -17.53 -1.91
CA PHE A 168 -6.61 -18.05 -2.79
C PHE A 168 -5.49 -18.77 -2.02
N MET A 169 -5.81 -19.63 -1.05
CA MET A 169 -4.82 -20.33 -0.21
C MET A 169 -3.88 -21.24 -1.00
N ASP A 170 -4.35 -21.72 -2.13
CA ASP A 170 -3.71 -22.56 -3.14
C ASP A 170 -3.25 -21.75 -4.38
N GLY A 171 -3.36 -20.42 -4.33
CA GLY A 171 -2.91 -19.51 -5.37
C GLY A 171 -1.39 -19.53 -5.56
N SER A 172 -0.95 -19.20 -6.79
CA SER A 172 0.47 -19.21 -7.16
C SER A 172 1.32 -18.17 -6.42
N ALA A 173 0.68 -17.14 -5.84
CA ALA A 173 1.33 -15.95 -5.29
C ALA A 173 2.36 -15.30 -6.24
N ALA A 174 2.08 -15.36 -7.54
CA ALA A 174 2.91 -14.81 -8.61
C ALA A 174 2.17 -13.70 -9.35
N PHE A 175 2.91 -12.69 -9.79
CA PHE A 175 2.41 -11.70 -10.74
C PHE A 175 2.49 -12.20 -12.17
N THR A 176 1.48 -11.87 -12.99
CA THR A 176 1.49 -12.02 -14.45
C THR A 176 1.84 -10.69 -15.11
N VAL A 177 2.86 -10.67 -15.96
CA VAL A 177 3.39 -9.46 -16.62
C VAL A 177 2.54 -9.07 -17.84
N HIS A 178 2.16 -7.80 -17.94
CA HIS A 178 1.36 -7.27 -19.06
C HIS A 178 2.16 -6.42 -20.02
N ARG A 179 3.08 -5.58 -19.49
CA ARG A 179 3.82 -4.56 -20.24
C ARG A 179 5.33 -4.73 -20.04
N PRO A 180 5.94 -5.81 -20.56
CA PRO A 180 7.35 -6.16 -20.33
C PRO A 180 8.35 -5.13 -20.89
N GLU A 181 7.93 -4.28 -21.82
CA GLU A 181 8.71 -3.17 -22.38
C GLU A 181 8.95 -2.04 -21.38
N HIS A 182 8.18 -1.99 -20.29
CA HIS A 182 8.35 -0.97 -19.26
C HIS A 182 9.70 -1.13 -18.56
N TRP A 183 10.35 0.00 -18.27
CA TRP A 183 11.74 0.02 -17.80
C TRP A 183 11.97 -0.72 -16.47
N ILE A 184 10.94 -0.93 -15.64
CA ILE A 184 11.09 -1.73 -14.41
C ILE A 184 11.47 -3.18 -14.70
N PHE A 185 11.13 -3.70 -15.88
CA PHE A 185 11.42 -5.07 -16.30
C PHE A 185 12.72 -5.19 -17.11
N GLN A 186 13.52 -4.13 -17.20
CA GLN A 186 14.84 -4.22 -17.84
C GLN A 186 15.70 -5.28 -17.15
N ASN A 187 16.42 -6.07 -17.95
CA ASN A 187 17.28 -7.15 -17.47
C ASN A 187 16.58 -8.31 -16.72
N THR A 188 15.25 -8.45 -16.81
CA THR A 188 14.53 -9.60 -16.23
C THR A 188 14.24 -10.72 -17.25
N ASN A 189 14.41 -10.45 -18.55
CA ASN A 189 13.99 -11.32 -19.67
C ASN A 189 12.49 -11.66 -19.69
N MET A 190 11.66 -10.93 -18.93
CA MET A 190 10.22 -11.17 -18.90
C MET A 190 9.57 -10.87 -20.24
N LYS A 191 8.56 -11.65 -20.57
CA LYS A 191 7.68 -11.44 -21.72
C LYS A 191 6.27 -11.19 -21.21
N LYS A 192 5.41 -10.69 -22.09
CA LYS A 192 3.98 -10.64 -21.82
C LYS A 192 3.49 -12.04 -21.42
N ASP A 193 2.61 -12.08 -20.43
CA ASP A 193 2.02 -13.29 -19.82
C ASP A 193 3.01 -14.18 -19.05
N SER A 194 4.28 -13.77 -18.90
CA SER A 194 5.21 -14.45 -18.00
C SER A 194 4.81 -14.22 -16.55
N THR A 195 5.05 -15.21 -15.70
CA THR A 195 4.82 -15.11 -14.25
C THR A 195 6.13 -15.04 -13.47
N PHE A 196 6.13 -14.39 -12.31
CA PHE A 196 7.31 -14.33 -11.43
C PHE A 196 6.97 -14.24 -9.94
N GLY A 197 7.94 -14.61 -9.10
CA GLY A 197 7.88 -14.48 -7.64
C GLY A 197 7.01 -15.49 -6.90
N GLY A 198 6.30 -16.39 -7.60
CA GLY A 198 5.44 -17.39 -6.95
C GLY A 198 6.16 -18.37 -6.02
N LYS A 199 7.42 -18.72 -6.34
CA LYS A 199 8.26 -19.58 -5.50
C LYS A 199 8.44 -19.00 -4.09
N ASP A 200 8.63 -17.70 -4.01
CA ASP A 200 8.88 -16.96 -2.78
C ASP A 200 7.64 -16.23 -2.28
N THR A 201 6.47 -16.50 -2.88
CA THR A 201 5.16 -16.00 -2.42
C THR A 201 5.07 -14.49 -2.31
N ILE A 202 5.45 -13.76 -3.36
CA ILE A 202 5.51 -12.29 -3.32
C ILE A 202 4.14 -11.60 -3.36
N VAL A 203 3.07 -12.31 -3.74
CA VAL A 203 1.69 -11.81 -3.74
C VAL A 203 0.95 -12.32 -2.52
N GLY A 204 0.54 -11.39 -1.64
CA GLY A 204 -0.04 -11.62 -0.33
C GLY A 204 0.60 -10.64 0.66
N TYR A 205 0.41 -10.73 1.96
CA TYR A 205 -0.77 -11.15 2.69
C TYR A 205 -2.01 -10.34 2.28
N GLU A 206 -1.83 -9.03 2.09
CA GLU A 206 -2.83 -8.08 1.58
C GLU A 206 -2.34 -7.43 0.29
N CYS A 207 -3.29 -7.05 -0.56
CA CYS A 207 -3.05 -6.64 -1.93
C CYS A 207 -3.87 -5.39 -2.27
N ASP A 208 -3.26 -4.48 -3.02
CA ASP A 208 -3.89 -3.26 -3.52
C ASP A 208 -4.09 -3.36 -5.03
N GLY A 209 -5.25 -2.91 -5.50
CA GLY A 209 -5.63 -2.96 -6.92
C GLY A 209 -6.29 -1.69 -7.42
N CYS A 210 -6.74 -1.73 -8.68
CA CYS A 210 -7.64 -0.74 -9.24
C CYS A 210 -8.72 -1.43 -10.06
N GLU A 211 -9.83 -0.75 -10.29
CA GLU A 211 -10.80 -1.20 -11.29
C GLU A 211 -10.22 -1.05 -12.69
N PHE A 212 -10.29 -2.12 -13.49
CA PHE A 212 -9.80 -2.11 -14.86
C PHE A 212 -10.66 -2.96 -15.78
N ILE A 213 -10.51 -2.71 -17.08
CA ILE A 213 -11.11 -3.50 -18.16
C ILE A 213 -10.02 -4.03 -19.09
N TRP A 214 -10.29 -5.17 -19.72
CA TRP A 214 -9.40 -5.74 -20.73
C TRP A 214 -9.68 -5.11 -22.09
N LYS A 215 -8.63 -4.62 -22.75
CA LYS A 215 -8.66 -4.20 -24.16
C LYS A 215 -7.47 -4.82 -24.86
N GLU A 216 -7.71 -5.52 -25.97
CA GLU A 216 -6.64 -6.11 -26.80
C GLU A 216 -5.65 -6.98 -25.98
N GLY A 217 -6.17 -7.69 -24.97
CA GLY A 217 -5.37 -8.56 -24.10
C GLY A 217 -4.43 -7.81 -23.14
N LEU A 218 -4.71 -6.54 -22.82
CA LEU A 218 -4.03 -5.78 -21.78
C LEU A 218 -5.04 -5.16 -20.81
N PRO A 219 -4.72 -5.03 -19.51
CA PRO A 219 -5.57 -4.35 -18.54
C PRO A 219 -5.39 -2.83 -18.64
N PHE A 220 -6.50 -2.08 -18.58
CA PHE A 220 -6.53 -0.62 -18.56
C PHE A 220 -7.45 -0.14 -17.43
N PRO A 221 -6.99 0.77 -16.54
CA PRO A 221 -7.84 1.28 -15.47
C PRO A 221 -9.11 1.94 -16.00
N THR A 222 -10.21 1.84 -15.25
CA THR A 222 -11.45 2.58 -15.55
C THR A 222 -11.39 4.02 -15.05
N PHE A 223 -10.51 4.30 -14.08
CA PHE A 223 -10.35 5.57 -13.37
C PHE A 223 -11.56 5.97 -12.49
N SER A 224 -12.59 5.12 -12.39
CA SER A 224 -13.82 5.38 -11.63
C SER A 224 -13.59 5.36 -10.11
N ASP A 225 -12.51 4.73 -9.67
CA ASP A 225 -12.10 4.50 -8.28
C ASP A 225 -11.11 5.55 -7.74
N GLY A 226 -10.81 6.57 -8.54
CA GLY A 226 -9.82 7.60 -8.21
C GLY A 226 -8.40 7.27 -8.67
N THR A 227 -8.18 6.13 -9.33
CA THR A 227 -6.90 5.82 -9.99
C THR A 227 -6.54 6.92 -11.00
N PRO A 228 -5.30 7.45 -11.01
CA PRO A 228 -4.90 8.55 -11.89
C PRO A 228 -5.08 8.22 -13.38
N LYS A 229 -5.51 9.22 -14.17
CA LYS A 229 -5.82 9.05 -15.61
C LYS A 229 -4.63 8.59 -16.47
N ASN A 230 -3.42 8.77 -15.98
CA ASN A 230 -2.17 8.35 -16.62
C ASN A 230 -1.53 7.11 -15.94
N PHE A 231 -2.28 6.39 -15.11
CA PHE A 231 -1.80 5.16 -14.48
C PHE A 231 -1.69 4.02 -15.49
N SER A 232 -0.57 3.30 -15.45
CA SER A 232 -0.27 2.14 -16.28
C SER A 232 -0.17 0.89 -15.41
N ILE A 233 -0.96 -0.14 -15.74
CA ILE A 233 -0.92 -1.45 -15.09
C ILE A 233 0.21 -2.27 -15.72
N LEU A 234 1.18 -2.72 -14.94
CA LEU A 234 2.38 -3.40 -15.46
C LEU A 234 2.31 -4.92 -15.25
N ALA A 235 1.74 -5.35 -14.13
CA ALA A 235 1.50 -6.75 -13.81
C ALA A 235 0.30 -6.89 -12.87
N THR A 236 -0.37 -8.04 -12.87
CA THR A 236 -1.49 -8.31 -11.96
C THR A 236 -1.43 -9.72 -11.38
N ALA A 237 -2.03 -9.92 -10.21
CA ALA A 237 -2.32 -11.22 -9.64
C ALA A 237 -3.71 -11.20 -8.99
N PRO A 238 -4.51 -12.28 -9.08
CA PRO A 238 -5.85 -12.28 -8.52
C PRO A 238 -5.81 -12.12 -7.00
N ALA A 239 -6.66 -11.28 -6.44
CA ALA A 239 -6.83 -11.10 -5.01
C ALA A 239 -8.32 -10.97 -4.70
N ARG A 240 -8.73 -11.30 -3.48
CA ARG A 240 -10.14 -11.25 -3.11
C ARG A 240 -10.30 -10.85 -1.67
N TRP A 241 -11.28 -10.01 -1.43
CA TRP A 241 -11.64 -9.62 -0.08
C TRP A 241 -12.24 -10.78 0.71
N HIS A 242 -11.93 -10.80 2.00
CA HIS A 242 -12.69 -11.62 2.92
C HIS A 242 -14.06 -10.96 3.17
N PRO A 243 -15.18 -11.71 3.16
CA PRO A 243 -16.51 -11.15 3.41
C PRO A 243 -16.59 -10.33 4.71
N ASP A 244 -15.94 -10.79 5.77
CA ASP A 244 -16.02 -10.11 7.08
C ASP A 244 -15.33 -8.74 7.13
N ASP A 245 -14.41 -8.44 6.19
CA ASP A 245 -13.61 -7.20 6.23
C ASP A 245 -14.23 -6.02 5.49
N CYS A 246 -15.16 -6.25 4.55
CA CYS A 246 -15.79 -5.15 3.79
C CYS A 246 -17.30 -5.08 3.88
N GLU A 247 -17.99 -6.09 4.44
CA GLU A 247 -19.45 -6.09 4.41
C GLU A 247 -20.10 -4.97 5.23
N TRP A 248 -19.35 -4.36 6.15
CA TRP A 248 -19.77 -3.16 6.88
C TRP A 248 -19.69 -1.88 6.02
N TYR A 249 -18.97 -1.91 4.90
CA TYR A 249 -18.79 -0.74 4.04
C TYR A 249 -20.03 -0.54 3.15
N GLU A 250 -20.80 0.51 3.46
CA GLU A 250 -22.19 0.70 2.98
C GLU A 250 -22.33 0.81 1.47
N ARG A 251 -21.29 1.27 0.77
CA ARG A 251 -21.29 1.54 -0.68
C ARG A 251 -20.22 0.72 -1.37
N TRP A 252 -20.29 -0.60 -1.17
CA TRP A 252 -19.33 -1.55 -1.70
C TRP A 252 -19.98 -2.73 -2.41
N GLU A 253 -19.28 -3.25 -3.41
CA GLU A 253 -19.65 -4.51 -4.06
C GLU A 253 -19.19 -5.70 -3.22
N LYS A 254 -20.15 -6.40 -2.61
CA LYS A 254 -19.86 -7.59 -1.81
C LYS A 254 -19.25 -8.71 -2.65
N GLY A 255 -18.20 -9.33 -2.12
CA GLY A 255 -17.60 -10.53 -2.71
C GLY A 255 -16.75 -10.30 -3.97
N ARG A 256 -16.43 -9.05 -4.29
CA ARG A 256 -15.58 -8.64 -5.42
C ARG A 256 -14.24 -9.41 -5.40
N THR A 257 -13.90 -9.99 -6.56
CA THR A 257 -12.55 -10.47 -6.85
C THR A 257 -11.79 -9.35 -7.56
N GLY A 258 -10.78 -8.82 -6.89
CA GLY A 258 -9.89 -7.79 -7.38
C GLY A 258 -8.56 -8.37 -7.86
N ASN A 259 -7.54 -7.52 -7.90
CA ASN A 259 -6.18 -7.94 -8.22
C ASN A 259 -5.17 -7.16 -7.38
N ALA A 260 -4.09 -7.81 -6.95
CA ALA A 260 -2.83 -7.12 -6.69
C ALA A 260 -2.34 -6.52 -8.01
N VAL A 261 -1.94 -5.25 -8.01
CA VAL A 261 -1.52 -4.53 -9.21
C VAL A 261 -0.14 -3.91 -9.01
N ILE A 262 0.81 -4.28 -9.88
CA ILE A 262 2.02 -3.47 -10.09
C ILE A 262 1.67 -2.40 -11.10
N GLY A 263 1.94 -1.13 -10.78
CA GLY A 263 1.68 -0.05 -11.71
C GLY A 263 2.41 1.24 -11.39
N THR A 264 2.23 2.22 -12.27
CA THR A 264 2.91 3.51 -12.14
C THR A 264 2.09 4.64 -12.76
N TYR A 265 2.22 5.84 -12.19
CA TYR A 265 1.78 7.09 -12.79
C TYR A 265 2.77 8.22 -12.46
N SER A 266 2.54 9.39 -13.03
CA SER A 266 3.35 10.59 -12.72
C SER A 266 2.48 11.80 -12.39
N ASN A 267 2.92 12.61 -11.45
CA ASN A 267 2.35 13.92 -11.11
C ASN A 267 3.51 14.85 -10.73
N ASN A 268 4.26 15.32 -11.74
CA ASN A 268 5.62 15.88 -11.65
C ASN A 268 6.67 14.88 -11.15
N GLY A 269 6.45 14.26 -10.00
CA GLY A 269 7.19 13.09 -9.53
C GLY A 269 6.64 11.79 -10.11
N THR A 270 7.40 10.69 -9.97
CA THR A 270 6.97 9.34 -10.35
C THR A 270 6.49 8.57 -9.13
N VAL A 271 5.34 7.91 -9.27
CA VAL A 271 4.82 6.97 -8.28
C VAL A 271 4.81 5.56 -8.87
N ILE A 272 5.36 4.61 -8.13
CA ILE A 272 5.31 3.17 -8.45
C ILE A 272 4.71 2.44 -7.27
N THR A 273 3.87 1.45 -7.55
CA THR A 273 3.32 0.53 -6.55
C THR A 273 3.51 -0.90 -7.00
N VAL A 274 3.77 -1.80 -6.05
CA VAL A 274 3.76 -3.25 -6.28
C VAL A 274 2.43 -3.89 -5.85
N GLY A 275 1.62 -3.19 -5.04
CA GLY A 275 0.28 -3.62 -4.65
C GLY A 275 0.22 -4.92 -3.84
N THR A 276 1.25 -5.21 -3.03
CA THR A 276 1.35 -6.43 -2.22
C THR A 276 2.26 -6.21 -1.01
N THR A 277 1.86 -6.71 0.15
CA THR A 277 2.65 -6.63 1.40
C THR A 277 3.92 -7.48 1.31
N ASP A 278 3.83 -8.64 0.67
CA ASP A 278 4.83 -9.72 0.71
C ASP A 278 5.94 -9.56 -0.33
N TRP A 279 6.06 -8.40 -0.98
CA TRP A 279 7.13 -8.14 -1.96
C TRP A 279 8.52 -8.49 -1.42
N ALA A 280 8.76 -8.19 -0.14
CA ALA A 280 10.02 -8.44 0.54
C ALA A 280 10.38 -9.94 0.67
N HIS A 281 9.41 -10.85 0.54
CA HIS A 281 9.70 -12.30 0.54
C HIS A 281 10.57 -12.69 -0.66
N GLY A 282 10.35 -12.09 -1.83
CA GLY A 282 11.19 -12.34 -3.01
C GLY A 282 12.60 -11.82 -2.82
N LEU A 283 12.79 -10.71 -2.11
CA LEU A 283 14.12 -10.20 -1.75
C LEU A 283 14.83 -11.14 -0.77
N ALA A 284 14.11 -11.63 0.26
CA ALA A 284 14.64 -12.61 1.20
C ALA A 284 15.01 -13.94 0.53
N GLY A 285 14.17 -14.42 -0.39
CA GLY A 285 14.35 -15.63 -1.18
C GLY A 285 15.37 -15.50 -2.31
N LYS A 286 15.89 -14.29 -2.54
CA LYS A 286 16.80 -13.94 -3.64
C LYS A 286 16.19 -14.28 -5.02
N ASP A 287 14.90 -14.03 -5.18
CA ASP A 287 14.20 -14.15 -6.46
C ASP A 287 14.83 -13.17 -7.47
N PRO A 288 15.43 -13.67 -8.58
CA PRO A 288 16.16 -12.82 -9.51
C PRO A 288 15.30 -11.69 -10.10
N SER A 289 14.03 -11.98 -10.33
CA SER A 289 13.07 -11.03 -10.92
C SER A 289 12.72 -9.91 -9.94
N THR A 290 12.35 -10.26 -8.71
CA THR A 290 12.01 -9.31 -7.65
C THR A 290 13.19 -8.41 -7.32
N MET A 291 14.41 -8.97 -7.22
CA MET A 291 15.62 -8.18 -6.99
C MET A 291 15.93 -7.22 -8.15
N ALA A 292 15.83 -7.69 -9.40
CA ALA A 292 16.09 -6.86 -10.58
C ALA A 292 15.08 -5.71 -10.71
N ILE A 293 13.78 -5.99 -10.53
CA ILE A 293 12.71 -4.98 -10.57
C ILE A 293 12.93 -3.93 -9.46
N THR A 294 13.19 -4.37 -8.23
CA THR A 294 13.43 -3.47 -7.09
C THR A 294 14.65 -2.58 -7.34
N ARG A 295 15.75 -3.16 -7.84
CA ARG A 295 16.95 -2.43 -8.21
C ARG A 295 16.68 -1.39 -9.30
N ASN A 296 16.01 -1.77 -10.38
CA ASN A 296 15.66 -0.87 -11.47
C ASN A 296 14.88 0.35 -10.97
N ILE A 297 13.88 0.12 -10.09
CA ILE A 297 13.06 1.17 -9.48
C ILE A 297 13.92 2.14 -8.69
N ILE A 298 14.72 1.64 -7.75
CA ILE A 298 15.56 2.48 -6.88
C ILE A 298 16.58 3.25 -7.72
N GLU A 299 17.33 2.57 -8.60
CA GLU A 299 18.40 3.20 -9.38
C GLU A 299 17.89 4.26 -10.37
N LYS A 300 16.68 4.10 -10.90
CA LYS A 300 16.11 5.10 -11.81
C LYS A 300 15.54 6.30 -11.05
N LEU A 301 14.84 6.06 -9.93
CA LEU A 301 14.15 7.13 -9.19
C LEU A 301 15.06 7.93 -8.26
N MET A 302 16.27 7.46 -7.98
CA MET A 302 17.30 8.22 -7.25
C MET A 302 18.13 9.17 -8.13
N LYS A 303 18.03 9.09 -9.47
CA LYS A 303 18.76 9.97 -10.38
C LYS A 303 18.11 11.34 -10.48
#